data_AF-A0A7D9MER3-F1
#
_entry.id   AF-A0A7D9MER3-F1
#
_cell.length_a   1.000
_cell.length_b   1.000
_cell.length_c   1.000
_cell.angle_alpha   90.00
_cell.angle_beta   90.00
_cell.angle_gamma   90.00
#
_symmetry.space_group_name_H-M   'P 1'
#
loop_
_entity.id
_entity.type
_entity.pdbx_description
1 polymer ?
#
loop_
_entity_poly.entity_id
_entity_poly.type
_entity_poly.pdbx_seq_one_letter_code
_entity_poly.pdbx_strand_id
1 'polypeptide(L)'
;QLRNQPINDASPQSSLNGLTSEQIFEKYSKCFDGLGRISDPYHIKINSDATPVVHPPRKLPSALRDRVQNELQEMESRGIIKKVNEPTAWVNSMVVNEKRSGKLRICIDPRDLNKAL
;
A
#
# COMPACT_ATOMS: atom_id res chain seq x y z
N GLN A 1 32.81 -58.21 30.59
CA GLN A 1 33.11 -56.82 30.98
C GLN A 1 33.62 -56.08 29.76
N LEU A 2 32.75 -55.37 29.04
CA LEU A 2 33.15 -54.43 27.98
C LEU A 2 32.65 -53.06 28.44
N ARG A 3 33.59 -52.15 28.72
CA ARG A 3 33.32 -50.77 29.14
C ARG A 3 32.82 -49.99 27.92
N ASN A 4 31.57 -49.52 27.96
CA ASN A 4 31.14 -48.43 27.10
C ASN A 4 31.76 -47.13 27.64
N GLN A 5 32.72 -46.57 26.90
CA GLN A 5 33.16 -45.19 27.04
C GLN A 5 32.13 -44.27 26.36
N PRO A 6 31.79 -43.09 26.91
CA PRO A 6 30.97 -42.13 26.20
C PRO A 6 31.76 -41.55 25.02
N ILE A 7 31.14 -41.55 23.84
CA ILE A 7 31.64 -40.85 22.66
C ILE A 7 31.46 -39.35 22.94
N ASN A 8 32.55 -38.67 23.29
CA ASN A 8 32.61 -37.22 23.29
C ASN A 8 32.60 -36.75 21.83
N ASP A 9 31.41 -36.49 21.31
CA ASP A 9 31.22 -35.85 20.02
C ASP A 9 31.52 -34.35 20.15
N ALA A 10 32.81 -34.02 20.28
CA ALA A 10 33.31 -32.66 20.22
C ALA A 10 33.34 -32.20 18.76
N SER A 11 32.17 -32.13 18.14
CA SER A 11 31.97 -31.37 16.91
C SER A 11 31.78 -29.91 17.30
N PRO A 12 32.55 -28.94 16.76
CA PRO A 12 32.28 -27.54 17.00
C PRO A 12 30.90 -27.26 16.38
N GLN A 13 29.91 -27.03 17.23
CA GLN A 13 28.65 -26.48 16.76
C GLN A 13 28.97 -25.11 16.20
N SER A 14 29.12 -25.02 14.87
CA SER A 14 29.19 -23.75 14.17
C SER A 14 27.87 -23.05 14.46
N SER A 15 27.88 -22.17 15.44
CA SER A 15 26.77 -21.28 15.73
C SER A 15 26.46 -20.54 14.44
N LEU A 16 25.33 -20.90 13.81
CA LEU A 16 24.71 -20.04 12.82
C LEU A 16 24.26 -18.80 13.59
N ASN A 17 25.18 -17.85 13.77
CA ASN A 17 24.89 -16.54 14.35
C ASN A 17 23.99 -15.82 13.34
N GLY A 18 22.68 -16.03 13.48
CA GLY A 18 21.68 -15.25 12.76
C GLY A 18 21.82 -13.78 13.13
N LEU A 19 21.50 -12.90 12.17
CA LEU A 19 21.42 -11.46 12.43
C LEU A 19 20.34 -11.19 13.49
N THR A 20 20.63 -10.28 14.43
CA THR A 20 19.61 -9.84 15.40
C THR A 20 18.59 -8.91 14.73
N SER A 21 17.44 -8.73 15.38
CA SER A 21 16.41 -7.82 14.88
C SER A 21 16.92 -6.39 14.72
N GLU A 22 17.75 -5.92 15.66
CA GLU A 22 18.35 -4.58 15.65
C GLU A 22 19.26 -4.41 14.43
N GLN A 23 20.09 -5.42 14.13
CA GLN A 23 20.97 -5.41 12.96
C GLN A 23 20.17 -5.39 11.65
N ILE A 24 19.00 -6.04 11.61
CA ILE A 24 18.10 -6.02 10.44
C ILE A 24 17.45 -4.64 10.29
N PHE A 25 16.93 -4.06 11.38
CA PHE A 25 16.32 -2.73 11.34
C PHE A 25 17.33 -1.64 10.98
N GLU A 26 18.55 -1.73 11.48
CA GLU A 26 19.62 -0.79 11.14
C GLU A 26 19.99 -0.91 9.65
N LYS A 27 20.27 -2.14 9.19
CA LYS A 27 20.71 -2.40 7.82
C LYS A 27 19.65 -2.08 6.77
N TYR A 28 18.37 -2.32 7.07
CA TYR A 28 17.25 -2.16 6.14
C TYR A 28 16.25 -1.11 6.61
N SER A 29 16.71 -0.09 7.35
CA SER A 29 15.86 0.99 7.91
C SER A 29 14.89 1.59 6.90
N LYS A 30 15.35 1.82 5.66
CA LYS A 30 14.52 2.35 4.56
C LYS A 30 13.32 1.46 4.19
N CYS A 31 13.39 0.15 4.44
CA CYS A 31 12.27 -0.77 4.20
C CYS A 31 11.16 -0.65 5.24
N PHE A 32 11.43 0.03 6.36
CA PHE A 32 10.50 0.19 7.48
C PHE A 32 10.01 1.64 7.64
N ASP A 33 10.34 2.52 6.69
CA ASP A 33 9.92 3.92 6.71
C ASP A 33 9.03 4.28 5.50
N GLY A 34 7.99 5.06 5.77
CA GLY A 34 7.09 5.57 4.75
C GLY A 34 6.31 4.52 3.93
N LEU A 35 5.82 4.94 2.76
CA LEU A 35 5.07 4.07 1.83
C LEU A 35 5.94 3.39 0.76
N GLY A 36 7.19 3.85 0.59
CA GLY A 36 8.02 3.51 -0.56
C GLY A 36 7.48 4.07 -1.88
N ARG A 37 8.26 3.90 -2.96
CA ARG A 37 7.86 4.28 -4.33
C ARG A 37 8.55 3.35 -5.33
N ILE A 38 7.76 2.77 -6.24
CA ILE A 38 8.28 2.04 -7.40
C ILE A 38 8.57 3.10 -8.49
N SER A 39 9.75 3.05 -9.10
CA SER A 39 10.20 4.05 -10.08
C SER A 39 9.39 4.03 -11.37
N ASP A 40 9.01 2.83 -11.80
CA ASP A 40 8.51 2.62 -13.14
C ASP A 40 7.00 2.84 -13.19
N PRO A 41 6.50 3.69 -14.11
CA PRO A 41 5.07 3.89 -14.28
C PRO A 41 4.37 2.59 -14.67
N TYR A 42 3.22 2.31 -14.06
CA TYR A 42 2.36 1.23 -14.45
C TYR A 42 1.32 1.70 -15.47
N HIS A 43 1.20 0.99 -16.59
CA HIS A 43 0.13 1.20 -17.57
C HIS A 43 -1.00 0.20 -17.34
N ILE A 44 -2.18 0.70 -17.01
CA ILE A 44 -3.39 -0.11 -16.84
C ILE A 44 -3.87 -0.51 -18.24
N LYS A 45 -3.81 -1.81 -18.56
CA LYS A 45 -4.34 -2.35 -19.81
C LYS A 45 -5.85 -2.46 -19.73
N ILE A 46 -6.53 -1.95 -20.74
CA ILE A 46 -8.00 -1.92 -20.85
C ILE A 46 -8.37 -2.60 -22.17
N ASN A 47 -9.47 -3.36 -22.19
CA ASN A 47 -10.05 -3.92 -23.40
C ASN A 47 -10.36 -2.81 -24.42
N SER A 48 -9.93 -2.98 -25.67
CA SER A 48 -10.13 -1.99 -26.75
C SER A 48 -11.60 -1.66 -27.00
N ASP A 49 -12.50 -2.60 -26.73
CA ASP A 49 -13.93 -2.45 -26.97
C ASP A 49 -14.67 -1.86 -25.76
N ALA A 50 -13.96 -1.60 -24.65
CA ALA A 50 -14.57 -1.06 -23.45
C ALA A 50 -15.01 0.40 -23.65
N THR A 51 -16.25 0.70 -23.28
CA THR A 51 -16.78 2.06 -23.29
C THR A 51 -16.38 2.78 -22.00
N PRO A 52 -15.70 3.93 -22.05
CA PRO A 52 -15.35 4.70 -20.87
C PRO A 52 -16.57 5.23 -20.12
N VAL A 53 -16.47 5.26 -18.79
CA VAL A 53 -17.55 5.73 -17.91
C VAL A 53 -17.07 6.90 -17.05
N VAL A 54 -17.88 7.96 -17.01
CA VAL A 54 -17.64 9.17 -16.22
C VAL A 54 -18.74 9.30 -15.17
N HIS A 55 -18.39 9.13 -13.90
CA HIS A 55 -19.33 9.35 -12.79
C HIS A 55 -19.41 10.83 -12.41
N PRO A 56 -20.61 11.35 -12.11
CA PRO A 56 -20.74 12.67 -11.52
C PRO A 56 -20.14 12.70 -10.09
N PRO A 57 -19.75 13.88 -9.58
CA PRO A 57 -19.29 14.03 -8.20
C PRO A 57 -20.32 13.53 -7.18
N ARG A 58 -19.86 12.74 -6.19
CA ARG A 58 -20.73 12.21 -5.12
C ARG A 58 -20.94 13.27 -4.04
N LYS A 59 -22.18 13.44 -3.58
CA LYS A 59 -22.50 14.33 -2.46
C LYS A 59 -21.86 13.80 -1.17
N LEU A 60 -21.21 14.70 -0.44
CA LEU A 60 -20.66 14.42 0.89
C LEU A 60 -21.52 15.10 1.96
N PRO A 61 -21.79 14.43 3.10
CA PRO A 61 -22.36 15.09 4.27
C PRO A 61 -21.49 16.28 4.67
N SER A 62 -22.12 17.39 5.07
CA SER A 62 -21.39 18.63 5.38
C SER A 62 -20.34 18.42 6.47
N ALA A 63 -20.64 17.60 7.48
CA ALA A 63 -19.74 17.26 8.58
C ALA A 63 -18.44 16.54 8.15
N LEU A 64 -18.40 15.96 6.94
CA LEU A 64 -17.22 15.25 6.43
C LEU A 64 -16.39 16.08 5.44
N ARG A 65 -16.91 17.21 4.95
CA ARG A 65 -16.26 17.97 3.86
C ARG A 65 -14.83 18.37 4.20
N ASP A 66 -14.62 19.02 5.34
CA ASP A 66 -13.30 19.53 5.73
C ASP A 66 -12.32 18.39 6.01
N ARG A 67 -12.79 17.30 6.65
CA ARG A 67 -11.97 16.11 6.91
C ARG A 67 -11.54 15.43 5.61
N VAL A 68 -12.44 15.33 4.63
CA VAL A 68 -12.13 14.76 3.31
C VAL A 68 -11.16 15.66 2.54
N GLN A 69 -11.38 16.97 2.56
CA GLN A 69 -10.48 17.95 1.95
C GLN A 69 -9.06 17.81 2.50
N ASN A 70 -8.91 17.74 3.81
CA ASN A 70 -7.61 17.63 4.48
C ASN A 70 -6.89 16.31 4.13
N GLU A 71 -7.61 15.19 4.10
CA GLU A 71 -7.04 13.89 3.71
C GLU A 71 -6.58 13.91 2.24
N LEU A 72 -7.35 14.50 1.32
CA LEU A 72 -6.95 14.65 -0.08
C LEU A 72 -5.70 15.53 -0.24
N GLN A 73 -5.61 16.62 0.52
CA GLN A 73 -4.44 17.50 0.54
C GLN A 73 -3.21 16.80 1.12
N GLU A 74 -3.37 15.96 2.16
CA GLU A 74 -2.28 15.14 2.70
C GLU A 74 -1.80 14.11 1.65
N MET A 75 -2.72 13.43 0.97
CA MET A 75 -2.37 12.49 -0.08
C MET A 75 -1.65 13.15 -1.26
N GLU A 76 -2.08 14.36 -1.65
CA GLU A 76 -1.42 15.17 -2.69
C GLU A 76 -0.01 15.61 -2.25
N SER A 77 0.15 16.14 -1.03
CA SER A 77 1.45 16.60 -0.52
C SER A 77 2.46 15.45 -0.37
N ARG A 78 1.98 14.24 -0.07
CA ARG A 78 2.78 13.01 -0.02
C ARG A 78 3.05 12.39 -1.40
N GLY A 79 2.50 12.96 -2.47
CA GLY A 79 2.69 12.49 -3.84
C GLY A 79 1.95 11.18 -4.17
N ILE A 80 0.92 10.82 -3.41
CA ILE A 80 0.11 9.61 -3.63
C ILE A 80 -0.89 9.84 -4.76
N ILE A 81 -1.46 11.05 -4.84
CA ILE A 81 -2.39 11.47 -5.88
C ILE A 81 -1.93 12.81 -6.46
N LYS A 82 -2.50 13.17 -7.61
CA LYS A 82 -2.31 14.48 -8.24
C LYS A 82 -3.64 15.04 -8.74
N LYS A 83 -3.79 16.36 -8.73
CA LYS A 83 -4.88 17.03 -9.43
C LYS A 83 -4.79 16.81 -10.95
N VAL A 84 -5.95 16.61 -11.55
CA VAL A 84 -6.13 16.54 -13.00
C VAL A 84 -7.21 17.55 -13.35
N ASN A 85 -6.85 18.58 -14.12
CA ASN A 85 -7.76 19.64 -14.53
C ASN A 85 -8.29 19.44 -15.95
N GLU A 86 -7.71 18.51 -16.69
CA GLU A 86 -8.11 18.16 -18.05
C GLU A 86 -9.20 17.08 -18.04
N PRO A 87 -10.09 17.06 -19.05
CA PRO A 87 -11.07 15.97 -19.20
C PRO A 87 -10.40 14.60 -19.32
N THR A 88 -10.96 13.61 -18.62
CA THR A 88 -10.52 12.21 -18.70
C THR A 88 -11.65 11.32 -19.20
N ALA A 89 -11.30 10.25 -19.93
CA ALA A 89 -12.27 9.28 -20.41
C ALA A 89 -12.93 8.49 -19.27
N TRP A 90 -12.20 8.28 -18.18
CA TRP A 90 -12.67 7.53 -17.00
C TRP A 90 -12.71 8.44 -15.77
N VAL A 91 -13.84 8.45 -15.07
CA VAL A 91 -13.98 9.09 -13.75
C VAL A 91 -14.74 8.15 -12.82
N ASN A 92 -14.07 7.67 -11.78
CA ASN A 92 -14.67 6.76 -10.80
C ASN A 92 -15.27 7.56 -9.63
N SER A 93 -16.32 7.03 -9.02
CA SER A 93 -16.89 7.63 -7.81
C SER A 93 -15.92 7.51 -6.62
N MET A 94 -15.87 8.54 -5.78
CA MET A 94 -15.19 8.49 -4.49
C MET A 94 -16.12 7.94 -3.40
N VAL A 95 -15.57 7.11 -2.52
CA VAL A 95 -16.22 6.56 -1.33
C VAL A 95 -15.38 6.92 -0.11
N VAL A 96 -16.04 7.29 0.99
CA VAL A 96 -15.39 7.67 2.25
C VAL A 96 -15.87 6.72 3.34
N ASN A 97 -14.93 6.05 3.99
CA ASN A 97 -15.19 5.20 5.15
C ASN A 97 -14.37 5.68 6.35
N GLU A 98 -14.81 5.39 7.57
CA GLU A 98 -14.05 5.69 8.77
C GLU A 98 -13.33 4.44 9.26
N LYS A 99 -12.03 4.57 9.54
CA LYS A 99 -11.23 3.51 10.16
C LYS A 99 -11.61 3.41 11.64
N ARG A 100 -11.28 2.27 12.28
CA ARG A 100 -11.41 2.11 13.74
C ARG A 100 -10.65 3.19 14.53
N SER A 101 -9.61 3.78 13.94
CA SER A 101 -8.84 4.88 14.53
C SER A 101 -9.52 6.26 14.43
N GLY A 102 -10.69 6.38 13.80
CA GLY A 102 -11.36 7.67 13.53
C GLY A 102 -10.78 8.45 12.34
N LYS A 103 -9.72 7.94 11.69
CA LYS A 103 -9.21 8.53 10.44
C LYS A 103 -10.11 8.14 9.27
N LEU A 104 -10.24 9.05 8.29
CA LEU A 104 -10.94 8.72 7.06
C LEU A 104 -10.11 7.77 6.18
N ARG A 105 -10.81 6.99 5.36
CA ARG A 105 -10.27 6.19 4.28
C ARG A 105 -11.00 6.59 3.01
N ILE A 106 -10.29 7.28 2.14
CA ILE A 106 -10.78 7.63 0.81
C ILE A 106 -10.50 6.46 -0.12
N CYS A 107 -11.54 5.98 -0.80
CA CYS A 107 -11.48 4.90 -1.76
C CYS A 107 -12.06 5.37 -3.10
N ILE A 108 -11.54 4.80 -4.20
CA ILE A 108 -12.24 4.80 -5.47
C ILE A 108 -13.24 3.64 -5.49
N ASP A 109 -14.32 3.81 -6.23
CA ASP A 109 -15.24 2.74 -6.62
C ASP A 109 -14.91 2.31 -8.06
N PRO A 110 -14.10 1.25 -8.26
CA PRO A 110 -13.56 0.91 -9.57
C PRO A 110 -14.47 -0.05 -10.35
N ARG A 111 -15.75 -0.19 -9.98
CA ARG A 111 -16.63 -1.24 -10.53
C ARG A 111 -16.68 -1.24 -12.06
N ASP A 112 -16.79 -0.08 -12.69
CA ASP A 112 -16.87 0.00 -14.16
C ASP A 112 -15.49 -0.12 -14.82
N LEU A 113 -14.44 0.43 -14.20
CA LEU A 113 -13.07 0.21 -14.66
C LEU A 113 -12.71 -1.28 -14.64
N ASN A 114 -13.05 -2.01 -13.58
CA ASN A 114 -12.74 -3.43 -13.43
C ASN A 114 -13.45 -4.34 -14.45
N LYS A 115 -14.57 -3.91 -15.04
CA LYS A 115 -15.22 -4.64 -16.15
C LYS A 115 -14.47 -4.46 -17.47
N ALA A 116 -13.62 -3.44 -17.54
CA ALA A 116 -12.87 -3.06 -18.72
C ALA A 116 -11.41 -3.57 -18.69
N LEU A 117 -10.94 -4.09 -17.55
CA LEU A 117 -9.65 -4.78 -17.40
C LEU A 117 -9.74 -6.22 -17.92
#